data_AF-A0A8H4XUQ8-F1
#
_entry.id   AF-A0A8H4XUQ8-F1
#
_cell.length_a   1.000
_cell.length_b   1.000
_cell.length_c   1.000
_cell.angle_alpha   90.00
_cell.angle_beta   90.00
_cell.angle_gamma   90.00
#
_symmetry.space_group_name_H-M   'P 1'
#
loop_
_entity.id
_entity.type
_entity.pdbx_description
1 polymer ?
#
loop_
_entity_poly.entity_id
_entity_poly.type
_entity_poly.pdbx_seq_one_letter_code
_entity_poly.pdbx_strand_id
1 'polypeptide(L)'
;MPGADRKPKTLYDKVFEDHIVNEQDDGTILIYIDRHLVHEVTSPQAFEGLTNAGRKVRRPDCTLSTVDHNIPTTSRKTFKNAETFVKETDSRLQVMTLEENVKKFGLTYFGMDDDRQGIVHIIGPEQGFTLPGTTVVCGDSHTSTHGAFGALAFGIGTSEVEHVLATQTLLTKRSKNMRIQVDGELYPG
;
A
#
# COMPACT_ATOMS: atom_id res chain seq x y z
N MET A 1 7.76 21.36 28.36
CA MET A 1 8.05 20.22 27.46
C MET A 1 7.44 18.99 28.09
N PRO A 2 6.63 18.19 27.37
CA PRO A 2 6.15 16.93 27.91
C PRO A 2 7.38 16.09 28.27
N GLY A 3 7.47 15.61 29.51
CA GLY A 3 8.64 14.92 30.01
C GLY A 3 8.94 13.68 29.16
N ALA A 4 10.22 13.43 28.87
CA ALA A 4 10.64 12.24 28.14
C ALA A 4 10.09 11.00 28.83
N ASP A 5 9.17 10.31 28.16
CA ASP A 5 8.64 9.03 28.59
C ASP A 5 9.82 8.03 28.67
N ARG A 6 10.22 7.66 29.88
CA ARG A 6 11.49 6.99 30.18
C ARG A 6 11.50 5.49 29.87
N LYS A 7 10.38 4.92 29.40
CA LYS A 7 10.34 3.50 29.05
C LYS A 7 10.98 3.27 27.68
N PRO A 8 11.90 2.30 27.55
CA PRO A 8 12.41 1.89 26.24
C PRO A 8 11.25 1.47 25.33
N LYS A 9 11.22 2.02 24.10
CA LYS A 9 10.23 1.72 23.08
C LYS A 9 10.87 0.97 21.92
N THR A 10 10.18 -0.04 21.38
CA THR A 10 10.60 -0.74 20.17
C THR A 10 10.47 0.17 18.94
N LEU A 11 11.00 -0.24 17.78
CA LEU A 11 10.73 0.46 16.53
C LEU A 11 9.23 0.52 16.23
N TYR A 12 8.53 -0.61 16.42
CA TYR A 12 7.09 -0.69 16.27
C TYR A 12 6.38 0.33 17.17
N ASP A 13 6.71 0.38 18.47
CA ASP A 13 6.02 1.27 19.40
C ASP A 13 6.21 2.74 19.00
N LYS A 14 7.43 3.12 18.58
CA LYS A 14 7.73 4.49 18.14
C LYS A 14 6.92 4.87 16.90
N VAL A 15 7.02 4.06 15.84
CA VAL A 15 6.30 4.34 14.58
C VAL A 15 4.80 4.30 14.83
N PHE A 16 4.28 3.31 15.54
CA PHE A 16 2.85 3.20 15.82
C PHE A 16 2.33 4.42 16.59
N GLU A 17 3.00 4.81 17.69
CA GLU A 17 2.57 5.93 18.55
C GLU A 17 2.63 7.29 17.85
N ASP A 18 3.65 7.52 17.02
CA ASP A 18 3.78 8.77 16.24
C ASP A 18 2.65 8.94 15.21
N HIS A 19 1.92 7.87 14.87
CA HIS A 19 0.85 7.87 13.87
C HIS A 19 -0.56 7.73 14.49
N ILE A 20 -0.70 7.73 15.81
CA ILE A 20 -2.02 7.69 16.47
C ILE A 20 -2.74 9.01 16.22
N VAL A 21 -3.88 8.94 15.54
CA VAL A 21 -4.81 10.06 15.37
C VAL A 21 -5.76 10.14 16.57
N ASN A 22 -6.26 8.99 17.01
CA ASN A 22 -7.14 8.87 18.16
C ASN A 22 -7.00 7.47 18.79
N GLU A 23 -7.03 7.38 20.11
CA GLU A 23 -7.06 6.14 20.88
C GLU A 23 -8.27 6.18 21.82
N GLN A 24 -9.16 5.21 21.67
CA GLN A 24 -10.39 5.07 22.46
C GLN A 24 -10.13 4.26 23.73
N ASP A 25 -10.99 4.42 24.74
CA ASP A 25 -10.87 3.74 26.03
C ASP A 25 -10.89 2.20 25.95
N ASP A 26 -11.50 1.64 24.89
CA ASP A 26 -11.57 0.20 24.64
C ASP A 26 -10.32 -0.38 23.91
N GLY A 27 -9.31 0.46 23.68
CA GLY A 27 -8.08 0.12 22.97
C GLY A 27 -8.20 0.12 21.45
N THR A 28 -9.32 0.61 20.89
CA THR A 28 -9.46 0.86 19.46
C THR A 28 -8.70 2.12 19.08
N ILE A 29 -7.89 2.02 18.03
CA ILE A 29 -6.97 3.08 17.62
C ILE A 29 -7.26 3.45 16.18
N LEU A 30 -7.38 4.74 15.92
CA LEU A 30 -7.36 5.30 14.58
C LEU A 30 -5.91 5.70 14.28
N ILE A 31 -5.27 4.99 13.35
CA ILE A 31 -3.90 5.26 12.92
C ILE A 31 -3.90 5.99 11.58
N TYR A 32 -2.98 6.95 11.41
CA TYR A 32 -2.75 7.63 10.14
C TYR A 32 -1.90 6.75 9.21
N ILE A 33 -2.24 6.75 7.92
CA ILE A 33 -1.52 6.01 6.88
C ILE A 33 -0.72 6.97 6.00
N ASP A 34 0.61 6.89 5.98
CA ASP A 34 1.42 7.80 5.15
C ASP A 34 1.38 7.46 3.67
N ARG A 35 1.34 6.17 3.36
CA ARG A 35 1.52 5.65 2.00
C ARG A 35 0.56 4.50 1.74
N HIS A 36 -0.17 4.61 0.63
CA HIS A 36 -1.10 3.60 0.18
C HIS A 36 -0.68 3.13 -1.22
N LEU A 37 -0.33 1.85 -1.32
CA LEU A 37 -0.10 1.21 -2.60
C LEU A 37 -1.39 0.54 -3.06
N VAL A 38 -1.71 0.65 -4.35
CA VAL A 38 -2.90 0.05 -4.95
C VAL A 38 -2.55 -0.67 -6.25
N HIS A 39 -3.31 -1.72 -6.56
CA HIS A 39 -3.09 -2.59 -7.71
C HIS A 39 -4.43 -3.13 -8.24
N GLU A 40 -4.41 -3.78 -9.39
CA GLU A 40 -5.60 -4.07 -10.21
C GLU A 40 -6.54 -5.13 -9.63
N VAL A 41 -6.10 -5.91 -8.63
CA VAL A 41 -6.91 -7.03 -8.14
C VAL A 41 -7.93 -6.56 -7.10
N THR A 42 -7.47 -5.87 -6.06
CA THR A 42 -8.29 -5.55 -4.87
C THR A 42 -8.82 -4.13 -4.89
N SER A 43 -8.19 -3.22 -5.63
CA SER A 43 -8.48 -1.79 -5.58
C SER A 43 -9.70 -1.34 -6.41
N PRO A 44 -10.07 -1.98 -7.55
CA PRO A 44 -11.24 -1.58 -8.33
C PRO A 44 -12.53 -1.47 -7.52
N GLN A 45 -12.81 -2.46 -6.67
CA GLN A 45 -14.02 -2.48 -5.84
C GLN A 45 -14.02 -1.33 -4.80
N ALA A 46 -12.87 -0.98 -4.25
CA ALA A 46 -12.75 0.16 -3.35
C ALA A 46 -13.05 1.50 -4.06
N PHE A 47 -12.58 1.69 -5.28
CA PHE A 47 -12.90 2.88 -6.09
C PHE A 47 -14.38 2.97 -6.48
N GLU A 48 -15.02 1.83 -6.75
CA GLU A 48 -16.46 1.76 -6.97
C GLU A 48 -17.22 2.22 -5.71
N GLY A 49 -16.84 1.72 -4.53
CA GLY A 49 -17.40 2.14 -3.24
C GLY A 49 -17.33 3.66 -3.03
N LEU A 50 -16.17 4.27 -3.31
CA LEU A 50 -16.03 5.73 -3.28
C LEU A 50 -17.00 6.43 -4.24
N THR A 51 -17.10 5.93 -5.47
CA THR A 51 -17.98 6.51 -6.50
C THR A 51 -19.43 6.46 -6.06
N ASN A 52 -19.89 5.30 -5.59
CA ASN A 52 -21.26 5.07 -5.14
C ASN A 52 -21.60 5.95 -3.93
N ALA A 53 -20.63 6.19 -3.05
CA ALA A 53 -20.77 7.09 -1.90
C ALA A 53 -20.55 8.58 -2.22
N GLY A 54 -20.24 8.95 -3.48
CA GLY A 54 -19.94 10.33 -3.88
C GLY A 54 -18.67 10.89 -3.24
N ARG A 55 -17.71 10.03 -2.88
CA ARG A 55 -16.45 10.38 -2.22
C ARG A 55 -15.31 10.53 -3.22
N LYS A 56 -14.32 11.35 -2.84
CA LYS A 56 -13.03 11.48 -3.55
C LYS A 56 -11.93 10.76 -2.77
N VAL A 57 -10.83 10.45 -3.43
CA VAL A 57 -9.60 10.06 -2.74
C VAL A 57 -9.08 11.26 -1.94
N ARG A 58 -8.80 11.06 -0.64
CA ARG A 58 -8.43 12.12 0.30
C ARG A 58 -7.01 12.65 0.08
N ARG A 59 -6.05 11.76 -0.18
CA ARG A 59 -4.64 12.09 -0.45
C ARG A 59 -4.13 11.36 -1.70
N PRO A 60 -4.45 11.87 -2.90
CA PRO A 60 -3.88 11.35 -4.14
C PRO A 60 -2.34 11.36 -4.14
N ASP A 61 -1.73 12.33 -3.46
CA ASP A 61 -0.29 12.48 -3.28
C ASP A 61 0.35 11.39 -2.39
N CYS A 62 -0.45 10.73 -1.55
CA CYS A 62 -0.03 9.60 -0.71
C CYS A 62 -0.41 8.23 -1.29
N THR A 63 -0.90 8.19 -2.54
CA THR A 63 -1.37 6.96 -3.18
C THR A 63 -0.60 6.69 -4.47
N LEU A 64 -0.08 5.47 -4.62
CA LEU A 64 0.68 5.03 -5.78
C LEU A 64 0.10 3.73 -6.33
N SER A 65 -0.12 3.71 -7.64
CA SER A 65 -0.77 2.60 -8.34
C SER A 65 0.18 1.92 -9.31
N THR A 66 0.10 0.60 -9.43
CA THR A 66 0.78 -0.18 -10.48
C THR A 66 -0.11 -1.32 -10.96
N VAL A 67 0.34 -2.01 -12.01
CA VAL A 67 -0.22 -3.30 -12.42
C VAL A 67 0.88 -4.35 -12.37
N ASP A 68 0.64 -5.49 -11.73
CA ASP A 68 1.66 -6.53 -11.61
C ASP A 68 1.14 -7.97 -11.50
N HIS A 69 -0.11 -8.19 -11.06
CA HIS A 69 -0.67 -9.54 -10.87
C HIS A 69 -1.22 -10.15 -12.17
N ASN A 70 -1.84 -9.34 -13.04
CA ASN A 70 -2.65 -9.78 -14.17
C ASN A 70 -2.09 -9.38 -15.54
N ILE A 71 -0.81 -9.05 -15.58
CA ILE A 71 -0.10 -8.68 -16.80
C ILE A 71 0.58 -9.91 -17.43
N PRO A 72 0.48 -10.13 -18.76
CA PRO A 72 1.16 -11.25 -19.41
C PRO A 72 2.68 -11.17 -19.29
N THR A 73 3.34 -12.32 -19.10
CA THR A 73 4.81 -12.47 -19.14
C THR A 73 5.39 -12.45 -20.56
N THR A 74 4.54 -12.33 -21.58
CA THR A 74 4.95 -12.24 -22.98
C THR A 74 5.66 -10.92 -23.28
N SER A 75 6.55 -10.92 -24.28
CA SER A 75 7.29 -9.73 -24.72
C SER A 75 6.36 -8.54 -25.03
N ARG A 76 6.67 -7.38 -24.45
CA ARG A 76 5.96 -6.10 -24.67
C ARG A 76 6.43 -5.32 -25.91
N LYS A 77 7.31 -5.87 -26.75
CA LYS A 77 7.82 -5.19 -27.96
C LYS A 77 6.74 -4.65 -28.91
N THR A 78 5.57 -5.28 -28.92
CA THR A 78 4.41 -4.88 -29.74
C THR A 78 3.26 -4.33 -28.89
N PHE A 79 3.52 -3.96 -27.63
CA PHE A 79 2.54 -3.38 -26.74
C PHE A 79 2.01 -2.06 -27.32
N LYS A 80 0.69 -1.89 -27.30
CA LYS A 80 0.00 -0.66 -27.71
C LYS A 80 -0.86 -0.11 -26.58
N ASN A 81 -1.64 -1.00 -25.94
CA ASN A 81 -2.46 -0.72 -24.78
C ASN A 81 -2.81 -2.05 -24.07
N ALA A 82 -3.29 -1.97 -22.84
CA ALA A 82 -3.71 -3.14 -22.07
C ALA A 82 -4.87 -3.91 -22.73
N GLU A 83 -5.81 -3.20 -23.36
CA GLU A 83 -7.00 -3.78 -24.00
C GLU A 83 -6.65 -4.84 -25.05
N THR A 84 -5.66 -4.56 -25.91
CA THR A 84 -5.25 -5.47 -26.99
C THR A 84 -4.17 -6.46 -26.57
N PHE A 85 -3.43 -6.16 -25.49
CA PHE A 85 -2.31 -6.96 -25.03
C PHE A 85 -2.72 -8.05 -24.03
N VAL A 86 -3.61 -7.72 -23.08
CA VAL A 86 -4.11 -8.67 -22.08
C VAL A 86 -5.25 -9.48 -22.69
N LYS A 87 -4.98 -10.74 -23.02
CA LYS A 87 -5.93 -11.59 -23.75
C LYS A 87 -7.04 -12.15 -22.87
N GLU A 88 -6.68 -12.56 -21.67
CA GLU A 88 -7.60 -13.10 -20.67
C GLU A 88 -8.57 -11.99 -20.22
N THR A 89 -9.87 -12.29 -20.23
CA THR A 89 -10.93 -11.28 -20.15
C THR A 89 -10.99 -10.66 -18.75
N ASP A 90 -10.88 -11.46 -17.69
CA ASP A 90 -11.00 -10.98 -16.32
C ASP A 90 -9.76 -10.14 -15.95
N SER A 91 -8.58 -10.60 -16.33
CA SER A 91 -7.30 -9.89 -16.21
C SER A 91 -7.34 -8.55 -16.93
N ARG A 92 -7.84 -8.54 -18.18
CA ARG A 92 -7.97 -7.30 -18.97
C ARG A 92 -8.93 -6.33 -18.30
N LEU A 93 -10.07 -6.83 -17.83
CA LEU A 93 -11.06 -6.01 -17.14
C LEU A 93 -10.45 -5.36 -15.89
N GLN A 94 -9.73 -6.11 -15.06
CA GLN A 94 -9.10 -5.59 -13.84
C GLN A 94 -8.06 -4.51 -14.14
N VAL A 95 -7.16 -4.75 -15.09
CA VAL A 95 -6.14 -3.78 -15.52
C VAL A 95 -6.79 -2.51 -16.05
N MET A 96 -7.74 -2.63 -16.97
CA MET A 96 -8.43 -1.47 -17.55
C MET A 96 -9.24 -0.70 -16.51
N THR A 97 -9.91 -1.41 -15.59
CA THR A 97 -10.69 -0.76 -14.52
C THR A 97 -9.77 0.05 -13.60
N LEU A 98 -8.57 -0.44 -13.28
CA LEU A 98 -7.59 0.35 -12.56
C LEU A 98 -7.15 1.58 -13.37
N GLU A 99 -6.82 1.42 -14.65
CA GLU A 99 -6.42 2.54 -15.53
C GLU A 99 -7.48 3.65 -15.59
N GLU A 100 -8.76 3.28 -15.64
CA GLU A 100 -9.88 4.24 -15.61
C GLU A 100 -9.98 4.93 -14.25
N ASN A 101 -9.86 4.17 -13.17
CA ASN A 101 -9.93 4.72 -11.81
C ASN A 101 -8.78 5.68 -11.51
N VAL A 102 -7.53 5.35 -11.86
CA VAL A 102 -6.38 6.23 -11.62
C VAL A 102 -6.51 7.54 -12.40
N LYS A 103 -7.04 7.51 -13.64
CA LYS A 103 -7.36 8.72 -14.41
C LYS A 103 -8.47 9.53 -13.76
N LYS A 104 -9.55 8.88 -13.35
CA LYS A 104 -10.72 9.52 -12.72
C LYS A 104 -10.39 10.19 -11.38
N PHE A 105 -9.57 9.55 -10.56
CA PHE A 105 -9.21 10.04 -9.23
C PHE A 105 -7.88 10.82 -9.20
N GLY A 106 -7.17 10.90 -10.32
CA GLY A 106 -5.92 11.66 -10.45
C GLY A 106 -4.77 11.06 -9.64
N LEU A 107 -4.57 9.75 -9.74
CA LEU A 107 -3.54 9.03 -8.97
C LEU A 107 -2.26 8.84 -9.80
N THR A 108 -1.12 8.80 -9.11
CA THR A 108 0.13 8.37 -9.73
C THR A 108 0.02 6.91 -10.13
N TYR A 109 0.36 6.60 -11.38
CA TYR A 109 0.21 5.27 -11.96
C TYR A 109 1.43 4.90 -12.78
N PHE A 110 2.01 3.72 -12.50
CA PHE A 110 3.02 3.08 -13.33
C PHE A 110 2.36 1.95 -14.12
N GLY A 111 1.92 2.30 -15.34
CA GLY A 111 1.27 1.37 -16.26
C GLY A 111 2.24 0.51 -17.06
N MET A 112 1.70 -0.37 -17.90
CA MET A 112 2.53 -1.32 -18.65
C MET A 112 3.50 -0.67 -19.66
N ASP A 113 3.29 0.60 -20.00
CA ASP A 113 4.13 1.45 -20.84
C ASP A 113 5.13 2.33 -20.06
N ASP A 114 5.10 2.29 -18.73
CA ASP A 114 6.04 3.02 -17.87
C ASP A 114 7.23 2.13 -17.49
N ASP A 115 8.45 2.62 -17.70
CA ASP A 115 9.69 1.91 -17.37
C ASP A 115 9.85 1.63 -15.86
N ARG A 116 9.11 2.33 -15.00
CA ARG A 116 9.09 2.14 -13.55
C ARG A 116 8.07 1.09 -13.09
N GLN A 117 7.24 0.58 -14.01
CA GLN A 117 6.28 -0.46 -13.65
C GLN A 117 7.02 -1.72 -13.21
N GLY A 118 6.56 -2.26 -12.09
CA GLY A 118 7.09 -3.48 -11.50
C GLY A 118 6.15 -4.01 -10.43
N ILE A 119 6.62 -5.04 -9.72
CA ILE A 119 5.90 -5.64 -8.60
C ILE A 119 5.62 -4.58 -7.54
N VAL A 120 4.40 -4.52 -7.01
CA VAL A 120 3.92 -3.44 -6.13
C VAL A 120 4.82 -3.18 -4.92
N HIS A 121 5.42 -4.23 -4.36
CA HIS A 121 6.32 -4.12 -3.21
C HIS A 121 7.78 -3.84 -3.56
N ILE A 122 8.14 -3.88 -4.85
CA ILE A 122 9.47 -3.50 -5.36
C ILE A 122 9.47 -2.02 -5.76
N ILE A 123 8.43 -1.57 -6.47
CA ILE A 123 8.35 -0.17 -6.91
C ILE A 123 8.27 0.82 -5.74
N GLY A 124 7.67 0.43 -4.62
CA GLY A 124 7.52 1.30 -3.45
C GLY A 124 8.87 1.85 -2.96
N PRO A 125 9.82 1.00 -2.55
CA PRO A 125 11.16 1.46 -2.17
C PRO A 125 11.98 2.02 -3.34
N GLU A 126 11.91 1.43 -4.55
CA GLU A 126 12.68 1.91 -5.70
C GLU A 126 12.36 3.36 -6.08
N GLN A 127 11.10 3.77 -5.93
CA GLN A 127 10.63 5.12 -6.25
C GLN A 127 10.67 6.06 -5.04
N GLY A 128 11.30 5.63 -3.93
CA GLY A 128 11.39 6.42 -2.69
C GLY A 128 10.04 6.63 -2.00
N PHE A 129 9.04 5.83 -2.33
CA PHE A 129 7.70 5.91 -1.75
C PHE A 129 7.68 5.29 -0.35
N THR A 130 8.43 4.20 -0.15
CA THR A 130 8.65 3.56 1.14
C THR A 130 9.84 4.19 1.86
N LEU A 131 9.60 4.78 3.03
CA LEU A 131 10.62 5.47 3.80
C LEU A 131 10.65 4.97 5.26
N PRO A 132 11.79 5.10 5.96
CA PRO A 132 11.86 4.74 7.38
C PRO A 132 10.85 5.53 8.22
N GLY A 133 10.20 4.84 9.16
CA GLY A 133 9.27 5.45 10.10
C GLY A 133 7.87 5.75 9.55
N THR A 134 7.55 5.36 8.30
CA THR A 134 6.21 5.56 7.73
C THR A 134 5.26 4.40 8.01
N THR A 135 3.96 4.66 7.98
CA THR A 135 2.92 3.63 7.85
C THR A 135 2.58 3.38 6.38
N VAL A 136 2.66 2.11 5.95
CA VAL A 136 2.45 1.71 4.55
C VAL A 136 1.43 0.58 4.45
N VAL A 137 0.39 0.75 3.64
CA VAL A 137 -0.63 -0.28 3.44
C VAL A 137 -0.86 -0.56 1.96
N CYS A 138 -1.35 -1.76 1.66
CA CYS A 138 -1.78 -2.17 0.33
C CYS A 138 -2.83 -3.26 0.48
N GLY A 139 -3.70 -3.40 -0.52
CA GLY A 139 -4.61 -4.55 -0.65
C GLY A 139 -3.90 -5.89 -0.98
N ASP A 140 -2.65 -6.07 -0.57
CA ASP A 140 -1.82 -7.27 -0.80
C ASP A 140 -1.22 -7.76 0.54
N SER A 141 -1.18 -9.07 0.74
CA SER A 141 -0.69 -9.68 1.98
C SER A 141 0.83 -9.52 2.20
N HIS A 142 1.62 -9.30 1.15
CA HIS A 142 3.07 -9.21 1.20
C HIS A 142 3.58 -7.79 1.49
N THR A 143 2.69 -6.87 1.85
CA THR A 143 3.03 -5.48 2.21
C THR A 143 4.03 -5.38 3.35
N SER A 144 4.14 -6.41 4.20
CA SER A 144 5.17 -6.53 5.24
C SER A 144 6.60 -6.44 4.71
N THR A 145 6.83 -6.67 3.41
CA THR A 145 8.11 -6.47 2.72
C THR A 145 8.71 -5.09 2.99
N HIS A 146 7.87 -4.05 3.06
CA HIS A 146 8.30 -2.67 3.31
C HIS A 146 8.86 -2.47 4.73
N GLY A 147 8.59 -3.40 5.66
CA GLY A 147 9.19 -3.40 6.99
C GLY A 147 10.71 -3.50 6.98
N ALA A 148 11.32 -4.03 5.90
CA ALA A 148 12.77 -4.05 5.74
C ALA A 148 13.41 -2.64 5.73
N PHE A 149 12.61 -1.61 5.42
CA PHE A 149 13.01 -0.20 5.41
C PHE A 149 12.71 0.52 6.73
N GLY A 150 12.27 -0.21 7.76
CA GLY A 150 11.86 0.38 9.04
C GLY A 150 10.50 1.08 9.01
N ALA A 151 9.65 0.73 8.04
CA ALA A 151 8.26 1.16 7.97
C ALA A 151 7.34 0.21 8.77
N LEU A 152 6.24 0.73 9.31
CA LEU A 152 5.14 -0.08 9.81
C LEU A 152 4.22 -0.42 8.62
N ALA A 153 4.41 -1.61 8.05
CA ALA A 153 3.76 -1.98 6.80
C ALA A 153 2.99 -3.29 6.88
N PHE A 154 1.75 -3.30 6.40
CA PHE A 154 0.87 -4.47 6.49
C PHE A 154 -0.23 -4.45 5.42
N GLY A 155 -0.68 -5.64 5.04
CA GLY A 155 -1.77 -5.82 4.09
C GLY A 155 -3.12 -5.51 4.71
N ILE A 156 -4.05 -5.00 3.90
CA ILE A 156 -5.40 -4.62 4.32
C ILE A 156 -6.46 -5.21 3.37
N GLY A 157 -7.69 -5.37 3.86
CA GLY A 157 -8.81 -5.87 3.05
C GLY A 157 -9.42 -4.79 2.14
N THR A 158 -10.24 -5.18 1.16
CA THR A 158 -10.87 -4.24 0.22
C THR A 158 -11.67 -3.11 0.90
N SER A 159 -12.43 -3.43 1.95
CA SER A 159 -13.18 -2.41 2.71
C SER A 159 -12.25 -1.41 3.40
N GLU A 160 -11.08 -1.85 3.83
CA GLU A 160 -10.06 -1.00 4.43
C GLU A 160 -9.34 -0.17 3.37
N VAL A 161 -9.11 -0.72 2.17
CA VAL A 161 -8.59 0.05 1.01
C VAL A 161 -9.51 1.23 0.72
N GLU A 162 -10.83 1.02 0.64
CA GLU A 162 -11.80 2.12 0.48
C GLU A 162 -11.67 3.13 1.62
N HIS A 163 -11.62 2.64 2.86
CA HIS A 163 -11.53 3.50 4.04
C HIS A 163 -10.27 4.38 4.04
N VAL A 164 -9.10 3.81 3.70
CA VAL A 164 -7.84 4.54 3.59
C VAL A 164 -7.91 5.55 2.44
N LEU A 165 -8.44 5.17 1.27
CA LEU A 165 -8.62 6.13 0.18
C LEU A 165 -9.55 7.29 0.57
N ALA A 166 -10.59 7.03 1.36
CA ALA A 166 -11.56 8.04 1.79
C ALA A 166 -11.05 8.96 2.93
N THR A 167 -10.19 8.45 3.82
CA THR A 167 -9.89 9.09 5.11
C THR A 167 -8.41 9.30 5.38
N GLN A 168 -7.54 8.53 4.75
CA GLN A 168 -6.12 8.38 5.06
C GLN A 168 -5.83 7.82 6.46
N THR A 169 -6.79 7.11 7.02
CA THR A 169 -6.67 6.49 8.35
C THR A 169 -7.17 5.06 8.33
N LEU A 170 -6.87 4.30 9.38
CA LEU A 170 -7.36 2.94 9.57
C LEU A 170 -7.69 2.68 11.04
N LEU A 171 -8.76 1.94 11.31
CA LEU A 171 -9.06 1.43 12.65
C LEU A 171 -8.25 0.16 12.90
N THR A 172 -7.55 0.10 14.02
CA THR A 172 -6.71 -1.03 14.39
C THR A 172 -6.64 -1.19 15.91
N LYS A 173 -5.95 -2.24 16.36
CA LYS A 173 -5.54 -2.44 17.75
C LYS A 173 -4.04 -2.66 17.79
N ARG A 174 -3.40 -2.36 18.92
CA ARG A 174 -1.97 -2.62 19.08
C ARG A 174 -1.68 -4.11 18.89
N SER A 175 -0.74 -4.40 17.99
CA SER A 175 -0.19 -5.72 17.79
C SER A 175 0.81 -6.08 18.90
N LYS A 176 1.00 -7.37 19.13
CA LYS A 176 2.06 -7.86 20.02
C LYS A 176 3.39 -7.88 19.27
N ASN A 177 4.47 -7.52 19.96
CA ASN A 177 5.82 -7.56 19.42
C ASN A 177 6.46 -8.94 19.64
N MET A 178 7.15 -9.45 18.62
CA MET A 178 8.08 -10.57 18.72
C MET A 178 9.44 -10.13 18.20
N ARG A 179 10.49 -10.29 19.01
CA ARG A 179 11.86 -9.97 18.61
C ARG A 179 12.56 -11.24 18.14
N ILE A 180 13.03 -11.23 16.90
CA ILE A 180 13.95 -12.23 16.37
C ILE A 180 15.34 -11.60 16.36
N GLN A 181 16.31 -12.24 17.03
CA GLN A 181 17.71 -11.85 17.02
C GLN A 181 18.48 -12.89 16.20
N VAL A 182 19.23 -12.42 15.21
CA VAL A 182 20.06 -13.27 14.35
C VAL A 182 21.50 -12.85 14.60
N ASP A 183 22.31 -13.76 15.15
CA ASP A 183 23.72 -13.54 15.46
C ASP A 183 24.60 -14.40 14.54
N GLY A 184 25.79 -13.90 14.18
CA GLY A 184 26.75 -14.59 13.32
C GLY A 184 26.79 -14.05 11.89
N GLU A 185 27.58 -14.72 11.03
CA GLU A 185 27.75 -14.36 9.62
C GLU A 185 27.04 -15.37 8.73
N LEU A 186 26.52 -14.91 7.59
CA LEU A 186 25.90 -15.77 6.59
C LEU A 186 26.99 -16.61 5.90
N TYR A 187 26.87 -17.94 5.96
CA TYR A 187 27.78 -18.85 5.26
C TYR A 187 27.57 -18.81 3.73
N PRO A 188 28.56 -19.21 2.93
CA PRO A 188 28.37 -19.42 1.50
C PRO A 188 27.26 -20.46 1.24
N GLY A 189 26.37 -20.12 0.29
CA GLY A 189 25.23 -20.88 -0.26
C GLY A 189 25.01 -22.30 0.23
#